data_AF-A0A087XWZ6-F1
#
_entry.id   AF-A0A087XWZ6-F1
#
_cell.length_a   1.000
_cell.length_b   1.000
_cell.length_c   1.000
_cell.angle_alpha   90.00
_cell.angle_beta   90.00
_cell.angle_gamma   90.00
#
_symmetry.space_group_name_H-M   'P 1'
#
loop_
_entity.id
_entity.type
_entity.pdbx_description
1 polymer ?
#
loop_
_entity_poly.entity_id
_entity_poly.type
_entity_poly.pdbx_seq_one_letter_code
_entity_poly.pdbx_strand_id
1 'polypeptide(L)'
;PVEEQLFRSVEGQAASDEEEDKRAGDQQRQVEEVKRILTRLSCCGGRCGDEALEKLMFRFGSSRSEECHSAVMELLERVTRLHKELKLKESRAEMNMDQMKDCLVQELQQRAEDTELLTVELQSLEREKVRLSLVEEKLVDILQLLQQLRDLNVSRRTLGKMLLSTLESGSNPQHGKAHILEVLSALYHELAACEILSSHGRLQTAQSQQSLHNLISC
;
A
#
# COMPACT_ATOMS: atom_id res chain seq x y z
N PRO A 1 -27.17 -2.73 11.81
CA PRO A 1 -27.45 -3.04 10.38
C PRO A 1 -26.27 -2.59 9.54
N VAL A 2 -25.46 -3.57 9.16
CA VAL A 2 -24.20 -3.44 8.44
C VAL A 2 -24.54 -3.36 6.95
N GLU A 3 -24.20 -2.27 6.28
CA GLU A 3 -24.21 -2.22 4.82
C GLU A 3 -22.80 -2.49 4.33
N GLU A 4 -22.52 -3.78 4.10
CA GLU A 4 -21.39 -4.29 3.33
C GLU A 4 -21.48 -3.77 1.90
N GLN A 5 -20.69 -2.76 1.59
CA GLN A 5 -20.51 -2.31 0.22
C GLN A 5 -19.56 -3.28 -0.50
N LEU A 6 -20.16 -4.31 -1.07
CA LEU A 6 -19.48 -5.33 -1.88
C LEU A 6 -18.82 -4.68 -3.10
N PHE A 7 -17.49 -4.59 -3.09
CA PHE A 7 -16.70 -4.36 -4.29
C PHE A 7 -16.94 -5.55 -5.23
N ARG A 8 -17.71 -5.35 -6.29
CA ARG A 8 -17.80 -6.33 -7.37
C ARG A 8 -16.47 -6.32 -8.11
N SER A 9 -15.69 -7.38 -7.94
CA SER A 9 -14.58 -7.71 -8.83
C SER A 9 -15.14 -7.82 -10.25
N VAL A 10 -14.79 -6.85 -11.10
CA VAL A 10 -14.95 -7.00 -12.54
C VAL A 10 -13.83 -7.92 -13.00
N GLU A 11 -14.17 -9.20 -13.10
CA GLU A 11 -13.35 -10.20 -13.80
C GLU A 11 -13.32 -9.77 -15.27
N GLY A 12 -12.27 -9.05 -15.64
CA GLY A 12 -12.00 -8.68 -17.02
C GLY A 12 -11.81 -9.96 -17.83
N GLN A 13 -12.80 -10.29 -18.65
CA GLN A 13 -12.70 -11.34 -19.65
C GLN A 13 -11.50 -11.01 -20.55
N ALA A 14 -10.50 -11.89 -20.54
CA ALA A 14 -9.46 -11.85 -21.56
C ALA A 14 -10.16 -12.01 -22.93
N ALA A 15 -10.00 -11.01 -23.81
CA ALA A 15 -10.36 -11.17 -25.20
C ALA A 15 -9.48 -12.30 -25.76
N SER A 16 -10.12 -13.43 -26.12
CA SER A 16 -9.45 -14.59 -26.71
C SER A 16 -8.77 -14.16 -28.01
N ASP A 17 -7.46 -14.37 -28.08
CA ASP A 17 -6.54 -13.91 -29.12
C ASP A 17 -6.60 -14.76 -30.41
N GLU A 18 -7.80 -15.18 -30.82
CA GLU A 18 -7.99 -16.13 -31.93
C GLU A 18 -7.63 -15.57 -33.33
N GLU A 19 -7.25 -14.29 -33.40
CA GLU A 19 -6.80 -13.65 -34.64
C GLU A 19 -5.26 -13.57 -34.75
N GLU A 20 -4.50 -13.78 -33.68
CA GLU A 20 -3.04 -13.86 -33.73
C GLU A 20 -2.55 -15.24 -34.20
N ASP A 21 -3.26 -16.30 -33.80
CA ASP A 21 -2.96 -17.69 -34.17
C ASP A 21 -3.05 -17.97 -35.68
N LYS A 22 -3.97 -17.30 -36.39
CA LYS A 22 -4.08 -17.43 -37.86
C LYS A 22 -2.90 -16.78 -38.57
N ARG A 23 -2.42 -15.61 -38.10
CA ARG A 23 -1.28 -14.91 -38.71
C ARG A 23 0.04 -15.63 -38.43
N ALA A 24 0.22 -16.15 -37.21
CA ALA A 24 1.36 -16.98 -36.86
C ALA A 24 1.35 -18.29 -37.67
N GLY A 25 0.19 -18.93 -37.82
CA GLY A 25 0.03 -20.14 -38.61
C GLY A 25 0.35 -19.95 -40.10
N ASP A 26 -0.09 -18.86 -40.71
CA ASP A 26 0.19 -18.56 -42.13
C ASP A 26 1.67 -18.19 -42.35
N GLN A 27 2.28 -17.42 -41.45
CA GLN A 27 3.72 -17.13 -41.49
C GLN A 27 4.54 -18.42 -41.30
N GLN A 28 4.15 -19.28 -40.37
CA GLN A 28 4.83 -20.55 -40.14
C GLN A 28 4.69 -21.48 -41.34
N ARG A 29 3.51 -21.55 -41.99
CA ARG A 29 3.34 -22.30 -43.25
C ARG A 29 4.24 -21.76 -44.36
N GLN A 30 4.35 -20.44 -44.51
CA GLN A 30 5.24 -19.83 -45.49
C GLN A 30 6.71 -20.12 -45.20
N VAL A 31 7.13 -20.05 -43.93
CA VAL A 31 8.48 -20.40 -43.49
C VAL A 31 8.76 -21.88 -43.73
N GLU A 32 7.83 -22.78 -43.43
CA GLU A 32 7.97 -24.21 -43.69
C GLU A 32 7.96 -24.53 -45.20
N GLU A 33 7.21 -23.79 -46.03
CA GLU A 33 7.24 -23.88 -47.49
C GLU A 33 8.63 -23.48 -48.02
N VAL A 34 9.17 -22.36 -47.54
CA VAL A 34 10.50 -21.87 -47.89
C VAL A 34 11.57 -22.83 -47.39
N LYS A 35 11.45 -23.34 -46.17
CA LYS A 35 12.37 -24.34 -45.60
C LYS A 35 12.32 -25.64 -46.38
N ARG A 36 11.14 -26.09 -46.84
CA ARG A 36 10.98 -27.25 -47.72
C ARG A 36 11.63 -27.04 -49.07
N ILE A 37 11.48 -25.86 -49.68
CA ILE A 37 12.15 -25.49 -50.94
C ILE A 37 13.67 -25.45 -50.73
N LEU A 38 14.15 -24.82 -49.65
CA LEU A 38 15.56 -24.71 -49.31
C LEU A 38 16.18 -26.09 -49.02
N THR A 39 15.45 -26.98 -48.35
CA THR A 39 15.88 -28.36 -48.05
C THR A 39 15.97 -29.20 -49.34
N ARG A 40 15.06 -28.99 -50.30
CA ARG A 40 15.16 -29.60 -51.65
C ARG A 40 16.35 -29.05 -52.45
N LEU A 41 16.81 -27.84 -52.14
CA LEU A 41 17.99 -27.24 -52.74
C LEU A 41 19.30 -27.63 -52.00
N SER A 42 19.22 -28.02 -50.72
CA SER A 42 20.39 -28.27 -49.87
C SER A 42 20.95 -29.70 -49.93
N CYS A 43 20.81 -30.42 -51.05
CA CYS A 43 21.44 -31.74 -51.24
C CYS A 43 22.95 -31.64 -51.57
N CYS A 44 23.71 -30.77 -50.90
CA CYS A 44 25.16 -30.64 -51.10
C CYS A 44 25.87 -30.35 -49.78
N GLY A 45 26.39 -31.40 -49.12
CA GLY A 45 27.36 -31.25 -48.04
C GLY A 45 28.72 -30.85 -48.61
N GLY A 46 29.17 -29.64 -48.30
CA GLY A 46 30.55 -29.15 -48.54
C GLY A 46 30.94 -28.94 -50.01
N ARG A 47 31.17 -27.67 -50.40
CA ARG A 47 31.44 -27.18 -51.77
C ARG A 47 30.23 -27.18 -52.72
N CYS A 48 29.21 -26.43 -52.35
CA CYS A 48 28.20 -25.95 -53.29
C CYS A 48 28.67 -24.60 -53.87
N GLY A 49 29.72 -24.61 -54.69
CA GLY A 49 30.16 -23.46 -55.48
C GLY A 49 29.72 -23.67 -56.92
N ASP A 50 29.02 -22.68 -57.49
CA ASP A 50 28.56 -22.52 -58.88
C ASP A 50 27.82 -23.70 -59.57
N GLU A 51 28.22 -24.96 -59.39
CA GLU A 51 27.69 -26.15 -60.06
C GLU A 51 26.24 -26.50 -59.66
N ALA A 52 25.83 -26.22 -58.42
CA ALA A 52 24.45 -26.43 -58.00
C ALA A 52 23.51 -25.34 -58.53
N LEU A 53 24.03 -24.12 -58.68
CA LEU A 53 23.36 -23.01 -59.34
C LEU A 53 23.21 -23.33 -60.84
N GLU A 54 24.27 -23.86 -61.46
CA GLU A 54 24.29 -24.31 -62.85
C GLU A 54 23.31 -25.47 -63.11
N LYS A 55 23.23 -26.46 -62.21
CA LYS A 55 22.22 -27.54 -62.27
C LYS A 55 20.78 -27.04 -62.09
N LEU A 56 20.57 -25.99 -61.31
CA LEU A 56 19.27 -25.34 -61.19
C LEU A 56 18.93 -24.61 -62.49
N MET A 57 19.86 -23.84 -63.05
CA MET A 57 19.72 -23.16 -64.35
C MET A 57 19.42 -24.14 -65.49
N PHE A 58 20.10 -25.30 -65.52
CA PHE A 58 19.89 -26.34 -66.52
C PHE A 58 18.49 -26.99 -66.43
N ARG A 59 17.92 -27.16 -65.22
CA ARG A 59 16.58 -27.74 -65.06
C ARG A 59 15.43 -26.80 -65.47
N PHE A 60 15.68 -25.49 -65.52
CA PHE A 60 14.72 -24.49 -66.02
C PHE A 60 15.01 -24.05 -67.47
N GLY A 61 16.10 -24.54 -68.07
CA GLY A 61 16.62 -24.07 -69.35
C GLY A 61 16.11 -24.85 -70.56
N SER A 62 15.07 -24.34 -71.22
CA SER A 62 15.00 -24.49 -72.68
C SER A 62 14.31 -23.35 -73.45
N SER A 63 13.87 -22.23 -72.83
CA SER A 63 13.44 -21.04 -73.61
C SER A 63 13.32 -19.68 -72.88
N ARG A 64 13.67 -19.54 -71.59
CA ARG A 64 13.57 -18.26 -70.82
C ARG A 64 14.74 -17.97 -69.86
N SER A 65 15.96 -18.38 -70.23
CA SER A 65 17.09 -18.55 -69.30
C SER A 65 17.69 -17.27 -68.68
N GLU A 66 17.70 -16.13 -69.40
CA GLU A 66 18.32 -14.88 -68.90
C GLU A 66 17.44 -14.15 -67.87
N GLU A 67 16.12 -14.13 -68.11
CA GLU A 67 15.11 -13.58 -67.18
C GLU A 67 15.14 -14.33 -65.83
N CYS A 68 15.28 -15.66 -65.88
CA CYS A 68 15.41 -16.49 -64.69
C CYS A 68 16.70 -16.21 -63.90
N HIS A 69 17.82 -15.96 -64.60
CA HIS A 69 19.09 -15.61 -63.95
C HIS A 69 19.02 -14.24 -63.26
N SER A 70 18.48 -13.22 -63.94
CA SER A 70 18.26 -11.88 -63.36
C SER A 70 17.38 -11.95 -62.12
N ALA A 71 16.27 -12.69 -62.18
CA ALA A 71 15.34 -12.84 -61.06
C ALA A 71 15.99 -13.52 -59.84
N VAL A 72 16.87 -14.52 -60.04
CA VAL A 72 17.60 -15.18 -58.96
C VAL A 72 18.63 -14.23 -58.33
N MET A 73 19.34 -13.45 -59.15
CA MET A 73 20.31 -12.46 -58.66
C MET A 73 19.63 -11.33 -57.87
N GLU A 74 18.51 -10.80 -58.38
CA GLU A 74 17.68 -9.80 -57.67
C GLU A 74 17.14 -10.35 -56.35
N LEU A 75 16.75 -11.63 -56.32
CA LEU A 75 16.32 -12.30 -55.09
C LEU A 75 17.46 -12.42 -54.09
N LEU A 76 18.66 -12.83 -54.52
CA LEU A 76 19.83 -12.90 -53.66
C LEU A 76 20.21 -11.53 -53.07
N GLU A 77 20.17 -10.48 -53.89
CA GLU A 77 20.40 -9.11 -53.43
C GLU A 77 19.32 -8.66 -52.41
N ARG A 78 18.05 -9.00 -52.67
CA ARG A 78 16.95 -8.71 -51.74
C ARG A 78 17.08 -9.46 -50.43
N VAL A 79 17.46 -10.73 -50.47
CA VAL A 79 17.68 -11.57 -49.27
C VAL A 79 18.86 -11.05 -48.45
N THR A 80 19.98 -10.69 -49.09
CA THR A 80 21.15 -10.14 -48.40
C THR A 80 20.85 -8.77 -47.78
N ARG A 81 20.07 -7.91 -48.44
CA ARG A 81 19.59 -6.65 -47.88
C ARG A 81 18.69 -6.87 -46.65
N LEU A 82 17.68 -7.74 -46.77
CA LEU A 82 16.78 -8.06 -45.66
C LEU A 82 17.52 -8.68 -44.48
N HIS A 83 18.53 -9.52 -44.72
CA HIS A 83 19.35 -10.09 -43.65
C HIS A 83 20.13 -9.01 -42.87
N LYS A 84 20.68 -8.01 -43.56
CA LYS A 84 21.34 -6.86 -42.91
C LYS A 84 20.35 -6.03 -42.09
N GLU A 85 19.17 -5.76 -42.63
CA GLU A 85 18.10 -5.03 -41.91
C GLU A 85 17.63 -5.79 -40.67
N LEU A 86 17.45 -7.10 -40.78
CA LEU A 86 17.04 -7.95 -39.66
C LEU A 86 18.08 -7.91 -38.54
N LYS A 87 19.37 -8.06 -38.88
CA LYS A 87 20.47 -8.01 -37.89
C LYS A 87 20.53 -6.68 -37.13
N LEU A 88 20.32 -5.56 -37.83
CA LEU A 88 20.25 -4.24 -37.19
C LEU A 88 19.01 -4.07 -36.30
N LYS A 89 17.87 -4.61 -36.72
CA LYS A 89 16.64 -4.60 -35.91
C LYS A 89 16.80 -5.45 -34.66
N GLU A 90 17.42 -6.61 -34.77
CA GLU A 90 17.71 -7.52 -33.65
C GLU A 90 18.62 -6.84 -32.63
N SER A 91 19.76 -6.28 -33.06
CA SER A 91 20.66 -5.55 -32.15
C SER A 91 19.97 -4.36 -31.49
N ARG A 92 19.10 -3.64 -32.22
CA ARG A 92 18.33 -2.52 -31.66
C ARG A 92 17.31 -2.99 -30.62
N ALA A 93 16.63 -4.10 -30.89
CA ALA A 93 15.67 -4.69 -29.95
C ALA A 93 16.38 -5.17 -28.68
N GLU A 94 17.55 -5.79 -28.81
CA GLU A 94 18.38 -6.23 -27.68
C GLU A 94 18.77 -5.04 -26.79
N MET A 95 19.31 -3.95 -27.37
CA MET A 95 19.64 -2.74 -26.61
C MET A 95 18.43 -2.11 -25.92
N ASN A 96 17.27 -2.07 -26.59
CA ASN A 96 16.04 -1.55 -25.98
C ASN A 96 15.57 -2.42 -24.81
N MET A 97 15.68 -3.74 -24.93
CA MET A 97 15.31 -4.69 -23.88
C MET A 97 16.24 -4.59 -22.67
N ASP A 98 17.54 -4.44 -22.89
CA ASP A 98 18.52 -4.23 -21.81
C ASP A 98 18.24 -2.91 -21.09
N GLN A 99 17.99 -1.83 -21.83
CA GLN A 99 17.62 -0.54 -21.23
C GLN A 99 16.32 -0.63 -20.42
N MET A 100 15.29 -1.29 -20.97
CA MET A 100 14.03 -1.51 -20.26
C MET A 100 14.24 -2.31 -18.98
N LYS A 101 15.06 -3.37 -19.03
CA LYS A 101 15.40 -4.19 -17.88
C LYS A 101 16.11 -3.37 -16.81
N ASP A 102 17.08 -2.54 -17.19
CA ASP A 102 17.79 -1.67 -16.26
C ASP A 102 16.84 -0.68 -15.57
N CYS A 103 15.92 -0.07 -16.32
CA CYS A 103 14.88 0.79 -15.77
C CYS A 103 13.97 0.03 -14.77
N LEU A 104 13.54 -1.17 -15.11
CA LEU A 104 12.68 -2.00 -14.23
C LEU A 104 13.43 -2.43 -12.96
N VAL A 105 14.71 -2.81 -13.07
CA VAL A 105 15.54 -3.15 -11.92
C VAL A 105 15.70 -1.94 -10.99
N GLN A 106 15.92 -0.76 -11.55
CA GLN A 106 16.00 0.47 -10.76
C GLN A 106 14.69 0.80 -10.06
N GLU A 107 13.55 0.68 -10.75
CA GLU A 107 12.24 0.92 -10.14
C GLU A 107 11.95 -0.10 -9.02
N LEU A 108 12.25 -1.38 -9.23
CA LEU A 108 12.10 -2.41 -8.19
C LEU A 108 12.98 -2.12 -6.97
N GLN A 109 14.21 -1.68 -7.17
CA GLN A 109 15.10 -1.29 -6.08
C GLN A 109 14.55 -0.11 -5.29
N GLN A 110 14.08 0.93 -5.98
CA GLN A 110 13.45 2.08 -5.32
C GLN A 110 12.20 1.67 -4.56
N ARG A 111 11.35 0.80 -5.13
CA ARG A 111 10.16 0.27 -4.46
C ARG A 111 10.49 -0.54 -3.21
N ALA A 112 11.59 -1.30 -3.23
CA ALA A 112 12.04 -2.04 -2.06
C ALA A 112 12.47 -1.10 -0.92
N GLU A 113 13.21 -0.04 -1.25
CA GLU A 113 13.61 1.01 -0.30
C GLU A 113 12.41 1.76 0.28
N ASP A 114 11.47 2.17 -0.58
CA ASP A 114 10.22 2.82 -0.16
C ASP A 114 9.42 1.90 0.79
N THR A 115 9.36 0.60 0.47
CA THR A 115 8.65 -0.39 1.32
C THR A 115 9.34 -0.54 2.67
N GLU A 116 10.66 -0.58 2.73
CA GLU A 116 11.41 -0.65 3.99
C GLU A 116 11.11 0.57 4.87
N LEU A 117 11.13 1.78 4.31
CA LEU A 117 10.77 3.02 5.03
C LEU A 117 9.35 2.96 5.59
N LEU A 118 8.38 2.54 4.77
CA LEU A 118 6.98 2.39 5.21
C LEU A 118 6.83 1.34 6.32
N THR A 119 7.60 0.25 6.29
CA THR A 119 7.55 -0.76 7.37
C THR A 119 8.02 -0.19 8.71
N VAL A 120 9.04 0.67 8.70
CA VAL A 120 9.53 1.34 9.91
C VAL A 120 8.50 2.35 10.43
N GLU A 121 7.87 3.13 9.54
CA GLU A 121 6.81 4.07 9.91
C GLU A 121 5.61 3.34 10.53
N LEU A 122 5.17 2.24 9.90
CA LEU A 122 4.08 1.41 10.38
C LEU A 122 4.35 0.84 11.77
N GLN A 123 5.54 0.30 12.02
CA GLN A 123 5.94 -0.15 13.35
C GLN A 123 5.90 0.97 14.39
N SER A 124 6.21 2.21 13.99
CA SER A 124 6.12 3.37 14.88
C SER A 124 4.68 3.72 15.22
N LEU A 125 3.78 3.68 14.24
CA LEU A 125 2.35 3.90 14.44
C LEU A 125 1.72 2.79 15.29
N GLU A 126 2.13 1.54 15.12
CA GLU A 126 1.68 0.42 15.96
C GLU A 126 2.09 0.61 17.43
N ARG A 127 3.34 1.03 17.67
CA ARG A 127 3.82 1.36 19.02
C ARG A 127 3.02 2.51 19.63
N GLU A 128 2.76 3.56 18.85
CA GLU A 128 2.00 4.72 19.31
C GLU A 128 0.55 4.37 19.60
N LYS A 129 -0.08 3.51 18.78
CA LYS A 129 -1.41 2.98 19.02
C LYS A 129 -1.48 2.27 20.39
N VAL A 130 -0.54 1.39 20.70
CA VAL A 130 -0.51 0.69 22.00
C VAL A 130 -0.35 1.68 23.16
N ARG A 131 0.54 2.67 23.01
CA ARG A 131 0.76 3.71 24.01
C ARG A 131 -0.51 4.52 24.26
N LEU A 132 -1.21 4.93 23.20
CA LEU A 132 -2.46 5.68 23.29
C LEU A 132 -3.58 4.86 23.91
N SER A 133 -3.71 3.57 23.56
CA SER A 133 -4.67 2.66 24.20
C SER A 133 -4.44 2.53 25.71
N LEU A 134 -3.18 2.46 26.14
CA LEU A 134 -2.86 2.44 27.58
C LEU A 134 -3.24 3.76 28.27
N VAL A 135 -3.00 4.89 27.62
CA VAL A 135 -3.40 6.21 28.15
C VAL A 135 -4.91 6.30 28.24
N GLU A 136 -5.63 5.84 27.23
CA GLU A 136 -7.10 5.79 27.21
C GLU A 136 -7.64 4.96 28.38
N GLU A 137 -7.11 3.75 28.59
CA GLU A 137 -7.47 2.89 29.72
C GLU A 137 -7.26 3.61 31.07
N LYS A 138 -6.11 4.27 31.25
CA LYS A 138 -5.82 5.02 32.49
C LYS A 138 -6.74 6.22 32.68
N LEU A 139 -7.12 6.91 31.61
CA LEU A 139 -8.09 8.00 31.70
C LEU A 139 -9.46 7.47 32.09
N VAL A 140 -9.88 6.31 31.58
CA VAL A 140 -11.11 5.64 32.00
C VAL A 140 -11.06 5.29 33.50
N ASP A 141 -9.95 4.70 33.98
CA ASP A 141 -9.75 4.38 35.40
C ASP A 141 -9.88 5.66 36.28
N ILE A 142 -9.24 6.75 35.87
CA ILE A 142 -9.28 8.04 36.58
C ILE A 142 -10.71 8.59 36.61
N LEU A 143 -11.42 8.57 35.47
CA LEU A 143 -12.79 9.04 35.40
C LEU A 143 -13.73 8.22 36.30
N GLN A 144 -13.56 6.90 36.34
CA GLN A 144 -14.30 6.03 37.25
C GLN A 144 -14.03 6.37 38.71
N LEU A 145 -12.76 6.57 39.09
CA LEU A 145 -12.39 6.96 40.45
C LEU A 145 -13.00 8.32 40.84
N LEU A 146 -12.93 9.31 39.94
CA LEU A 146 -13.53 10.62 40.17
C LEU A 146 -15.06 10.53 40.33
N GLN A 147 -15.70 9.66 39.55
CA GLN A 147 -17.14 9.41 39.67
C GLN A 147 -17.47 8.75 41.02
N GLN A 148 -16.70 7.74 41.44
CA GLN A 148 -16.86 7.10 42.75
C GLN A 148 -16.68 8.11 43.90
N LEU A 149 -15.68 8.99 43.83
CA LEU A 149 -15.45 10.04 44.83
C LEU A 149 -16.60 11.05 44.89
N ARG A 150 -17.14 11.43 43.72
CA ARG A 150 -18.34 12.26 43.64
C ARG A 150 -19.55 11.56 44.28
N ASP A 151 -19.75 10.29 43.95
CA ASP A 151 -20.87 9.49 44.46
C ASP A 151 -20.74 9.16 45.95
N LEU A 152 -19.52 9.17 46.49
CA LEU A 152 -19.26 9.06 47.92
C LEU A 152 -19.91 10.17 48.73
N ASN A 153 -20.40 11.25 48.08
CA ASN A 153 -21.29 12.31 48.58
C ASN A 153 -21.41 12.31 50.10
N VAL A 154 -20.30 12.65 50.77
CA VAL A 154 -20.18 12.52 52.22
C VAL A 154 -21.22 13.43 52.83
N SER A 155 -22.26 12.82 53.42
CA SER A 155 -23.36 13.61 53.98
C SER A 155 -22.81 14.61 55.00
N ARG A 156 -23.44 15.78 55.13
CA ARG A 156 -23.07 16.78 56.18
C ARG A 156 -22.98 16.13 57.56
N ARG A 157 -23.79 15.10 57.82
CA ARG A 157 -23.77 14.32 59.06
C ARG A 157 -22.53 13.43 59.19
N THR A 158 -22.14 12.71 58.13
CA THR A 158 -20.94 11.86 58.12
C THR A 158 -19.67 12.71 58.21
N LEU A 159 -19.63 13.82 57.48
CA LEU A 159 -18.54 14.80 57.56
C LEU A 159 -18.44 15.40 58.95
N GLY A 160 -19.57 15.83 59.53
CA GLY A 160 -19.62 16.33 60.90
C GLY A 160 -19.17 15.29 61.92
N LYS A 161 -19.54 14.02 61.75
CA LYS A 161 -19.10 12.93 62.61
C LYS A 161 -17.60 12.66 62.51
N MET A 162 -17.02 12.67 61.30
CA MET A 162 -15.57 12.53 61.11
C MET A 162 -14.84 13.70 61.77
N LEU A 163 -15.29 14.93 61.54
CA LEU A 163 -14.70 16.12 62.16
C LEU A 163 -14.73 16.04 63.68
N LEU A 164 -15.89 15.74 64.26
CA LEU A 164 -16.06 15.61 65.71
C LEU A 164 -15.16 14.49 66.27
N SER A 165 -15.11 13.33 65.62
CA SER A 165 -14.25 12.22 66.04
C SER A 165 -12.77 12.62 66.02
N THR A 166 -12.35 13.40 65.02
CA THR A 166 -10.97 13.92 64.93
C THR A 166 -10.68 14.94 66.04
N LEU A 167 -11.59 15.89 66.30
CA LEU A 167 -11.42 16.89 67.36
C LEU A 167 -11.45 16.24 68.77
N GLU A 168 -12.28 15.23 68.98
CA GLU A 168 -12.32 14.42 70.21
C GLU A 168 -11.01 13.65 70.40
N SER A 169 -10.44 13.08 69.32
CA SER A 169 -9.15 12.39 69.37
C SER A 169 -7.94 13.32 69.59
N GLY A 170 -8.05 14.59 69.19
CA GLY A 170 -7.03 15.63 69.39
C GLY A 170 -7.07 16.32 70.76
N SER A 171 -7.99 15.92 71.65
CA SER A 171 -8.20 16.55 72.96
C SER A 171 -7.17 16.10 74.00
N ASN A 172 -5.89 16.42 73.78
CA ASN A 172 -4.85 16.27 74.80
C ASN A 172 -4.89 17.49 75.76
N PRO A 173 -4.92 17.32 77.11
CA PRO A 173 -5.22 18.41 78.04
C PRO A 173 -4.25 19.60 78.01
N GLN A 174 -3.03 19.42 77.49
CA GLN A 174 -1.99 20.46 77.52
C GLN A 174 -1.93 21.37 76.28
N HIS A 175 -2.50 20.96 75.13
CA HIS A 175 -2.48 21.75 73.88
C HIS A 175 -3.80 21.69 73.08
N GLY A 176 -4.80 20.93 73.56
CA GLY A 176 -6.00 20.60 72.78
C GLY A 176 -6.91 21.80 72.42
N LYS A 177 -7.05 22.79 73.31
CA LYS A 177 -7.98 23.93 73.06
C LYS A 177 -7.52 24.85 71.93
N ALA A 178 -6.23 25.18 71.86
CA ALA A 178 -5.67 26.01 70.80
C ALA A 178 -5.71 25.25 69.46
N HIS A 179 -5.33 23.97 69.47
CA HIS A 179 -5.32 23.14 68.28
C HIS A 179 -6.73 22.92 67.69
N ILE A 180 -7.75 22.71 68.53
CA ILE A 180 -9.14 22.59 68.07
C ILE A 180 -9.61 23.87 67.37
N LEU A 181 -9.30 25.04 67.93
CA LEU A 181 -9.68 26.33 67.34
C LEU A 181 -8.94 26.61 66.03
N GLU A 182 -7.66 26.25 65.93
CA GLU A 182 -6.90 26.33 64.68
C GLU A 182 -7.49 25.43 63.59
N VAL A 183 -7.85 24.18 63.92
CA VAL A 183 -8.48 23.24 62.99
C VAL A 183 -9.85 23.76 62.54
N LEU A 184 -10.68 24.28 63.45
CA LEU A 184 -11.98 24.86 63.11
C LEU A 184 -11.85 26.12 62.26
N SER A 185 -10.87 26.98 62.55
CA SER A 185 -10.58 28.18 61.76
C SER A 185 -10.11 27.82 60.36
N ALA A 186 -9.20 26.86 60.22
CA ALA A 186 -8.74 26.36 58.92
C ALA A 186 -9.90 25.76 58.12
N LEU A 187 -10.74 24.95 58.76
CA LEU A 187 -11.91 24.34 58.13
C LEU A 187 -12.91 25.39 57.63
N TYR A 188 -13.16 26.44 58.41
CA TYR A 188 -14.04 27.54 58.01
C TYR A 188 -13.53 28.25 56.75
N HIS A 189 -12.23 28.56 56.69
CA HIS A 189 -11.64 29.23 55.53
C HIS A 189 -11.64 28.34 54.28
N GLU A 190 -11.36 27.04 54.42
CA GLU A 190 -11.41 26.08 53.31
C GLU A 190 -12.83 25.86 52.77
N LEU A 191 -13.84 25.79 53.65
CA LEU A 191 -15.24 25.68 53.23
C LEU A 191 -15.74 26.95 52.52
N ALA A 192 -15.34 28.13 53.00
CA ALA A 192 -15.65 29.40 52.33
C ALA A 192 -15.01 29.47 50.93
N ALA A 193 -13.82 28.90 50.74
CA ALA A 193 -13.19 28.77 49.42
C ALA A 193 -13.94 27.78 48.50
N CYS A 194 -14.51 26.70 49.04
CA CYS A 194 -15.29 25.71 48.28
C CYS A 194 -16.65 26.24 47.77
N GLU A 195 -17.30 27.17 48.49
CA GLU A 195 -18.57 27.79 48.06
C GLU A 195 -18.43 28.58 46.75
N ILE A 196 -17.25 29.15 46.48
CA ILE A 196 -16.95 29.93 45.27
C ILE A 196 -17.00 29.05 44.00
N LEU A 197 -16.59 27.78 44.11
CA LEU A 197 -16.57 26.83 43.00
C LEU A 197 -17.93 26.19 42.71
N SER A 198 -18.79 26.02 43.73
CA SER A 198 -20.14 25.46 43.57
C SER A 198 -21.11 26.42 42.89
N SER A 199 -20.90 27.73 43.04
CA SER A 199 -21.71 28.78 42.40
C SER A 199 -21.54 28.82 40.87
N HIS A 200 -20.33 28.54 40.36
CA HIS A 200 -20.03 28.56 38.93
C HIS A 200 -20.40 27.26 38.18
N GLY A 201 -20.68 26.16 38.90
CA GLY A 201 -20.98 24.85 38.31
C GLY A 201 -22.43 24.61 37.87
N ARG A 202 -23.38 25.49 38.23
CA ARG A 202 -24.82 25.28 37.96
C ARG A 202 -25.33 25.91 36.65
N LEU A 203 -24.48 26.63 35.92
CA LEU A 203 -24.88 27.39 34.72
C LEU A 203 -24.41 26.80 33.38
N GLN A 204 -23.56 25.76 33.33
CA GLN A 204 -23.02 25.25 32.05
C GLN A 204 -23.50 23.84 31.65
N THR A 205 -24.19 23.11 32.53
CA THR A 205 -24.60 21.72 32.25
C THR A 205 -25.72 21.60 31.20
N ALA A 206 -26.45 22.69 30.92
CA ALA A 206 -27.50 22.70 29.89
C ALA A 206 -27.00 23.03 28.48
N GLN A 207 -25.82 23.67 28.33
CA GLN A 207 -25.30 24.06 27.00
C GLN A 207 -24.28 23.07 26.43
N SER A 208 -23.51 22.36 27.28
CA SER A 208 -22.47 21.44 26.79
C SER A 208 -23.02 20.15 26.16
N GLN A 209 -24.21 19.68 26.59
CA GLN A 209 -24.85 18.49 26.01
C GLN A 209 -25.39 18.70 24.59
N GLN A 210 -25.69 19.94 24.18
CA GLN A 210 -26.13 20.24 22.81
C GLN A 210 -24.96 20.36 21.83
N SER A 211 -23.77 20.72 22.31
CA SER A 211 -22.59 20.90 21.46
C SER A 211 -21.96 19.57 21.03
N LEU A 212 -22.00 18.53 21.87
CA LEU A 212 -21.43 17.22 21.56
C LEU A 212 -22.29 16.40 20.60
N HIS A 213 -23.61 16.62 20.56
CA HIS A 213 -24.50 15.92 19.63
C HIS A 213 -24.38 16.43 18.19
N ASN A 214 -23.77 17.60 17.97
CA ASN A 214 -23.55 18.19 16.64
C ASN A 214 -22.19 17.85 16.02
N LEU A 215 -21.32 17.13 16.74
CA LEU A 215 -19.99 16.71 16.25
C LEU A 215 -19.92 15.22 15.85
N ILE A 216 -21.01 14.48 16.01
CA ILE A 216 -21.11 13.04 15.65
C ILE A 216 -22.01 12.86 14.41
N SER A 217 -22.41 13.95 13.73
CA SER A 217 -23.17 13.90 12.49
C SER A 217 -22.55 14.80 11.43
N CYS A 218 -21.36 14.45 10.96
CA CYS A 218 -20.81 14.77 9.63
C CYS A 218 -19.76 13.71 9.28
#